data_AF-A0A409X966-F1
#
_entry.id   AF-A0A409X966-F1
#
_cell.length_a   1.000
_cell.length_b   1.000
_cell.length_c   1.000
_cell.angle_alpha   90.00
_cell.angle_beta   90.00
_cell.angle_gamma   90.00
#
_symmetry.space_group_name_H-M   'P 1'
#
loop_
_entity.id
_entity.type
_entity.pdbx_description
1 polymer ?
#
loop_
_entity_poly.entity_id
_entity_poly.type
_entity_poly.pdbx_seq_one_letter_code
_entity_poly.pdbx_strand_id
1 'polypeptide(L)'
;MANRLLVEGALPRPPPGVTAHPRLEIRRFVADIRQFSLYVQALQVFYDRDRTNVASHWQIGGIHGQPYVDWDGTPSGGRGYCVHRTELFPTWHRPYVVLFEQEVQRIARQIAATYTYDRPIWEGAAISLRQPYWGWDDLATVVPPDQVILSPTVQIMRPNSPALVSVPNPFLTYTYPAGANSVFIAPFNRWPRTVRYPDAAGNSQPALLRSALLAEGPQIVANTQRLFSLTTWNTFTLGSGATTGLEGIHDTVHVRTGGGGNMSYVETAAFDPIFYLHHAQVDRVIDLWYRRHRVWTPNAANLLPFRRTQAAYWQSPAIIDNNGVFNYSYDGVINSTESASSEGAAVDEPTTATNSVALEWSVRVQCKEYEVGGSFSVYIFIANEVPPNHAEWLLHPTFAGTFDVFANTNPEQCENCSAHAEDIIK
;
A
#
# COMPACT_ATOMS: atom_id res chain seq x y z
N MET A 1 23.87 -14.17 21.80
CA MET A 1 23.16 -13.06 21.10
C MET A 1 21.82 -13.58 20.65
N ALA A 2 20.72 -12.86 20.91
CA ALA A 2 19.41 -13.27 20.40
C ALA A 2 19.39 -13.20 18.87
N ASN A 3 18.87 -14.23 18.21
CA ASN A 3 18.76 -14.28 16.76
C ASN A 3 17.63 -13.34 16.31
N ARG A 4 17.96 -12.30 15.54
CA ARG A 4 17.03 -11.29 15.04
C ARG A 4 16.29 -11.78 13.80
N LEU A 5 15.09 -11.29 13.59
CA LEU A 5 14.28 -11.51 12.41
C LEU A 5 14.92 -10.82 11.21
N LEU A 6 15.23 -11.60 10.18
CA LEU A 6 15.78 -11.09 8.91
C LEU A 6 14.64 -10.87 7.92
N VAL A 7 14.78 -9.83 7.10
CA VAL A 7 13.87 -9.56 5.98
C VAL A 7 14.50 -10.17 4.72
N GLU A 8 14.05 -11.36 4.36
CA GLU A 8 14.64 -12.19 3.31
C GLU A 8 13.66 -12.46 2.15
N GLY A 9 12.38 -12.11 2.33
CA GLY A 9 11.32 -12.39 1.38
C GLY A 9 10.79 -13.82 1.44
N ALA A 10 9.84 -14.14 0.56
CA ALA A 10 9.17 -15.43 0.53
C ALA A 10 10.14 -16.57 0.20
N LEU A 11 9.87 -17.78 0.70
CA LEU A 11 10.69 -18.98 0.45
C LEU A 11 9.84 -20.19 0.03
N PRO A 12 10.35 -21.12 -0.80
CA PRO A 12 11.70 -21.19 -1.34
C PRO A 12 11.98 -20.19 -2.48
N ARG A 13 13.26 -19.93 -2.73
CA ARG A 13 13.71 -19.20 -3.92
C ARG A 13 13.68 -20.12 -5.15
N PRO A 14 13.31 -19.62 -6.33
CA PRO A 14 13.41 -20.38 -7.55
C PRO A 14 14.89 -20.65 -7.91
N PRO A 15 15.17 -21.59 -8.82
CA PRO A 15 16.52 -21.80 -9.33
C PRO A 15 17.12 -20.52 -9.92
N PRO A 16 18.46 -20.35 -9.91
CA PRO A 16 19.11 -19.21 -10.56
C PRO A 16 18.65 -19.05 -12.02
N GLY A 17 18.31 -17.81 -12.40
CA GLY A 17 17.83 -17.48 -13.74
C GLY A 17 16.33 -17.69 -13.97
N VAL A 18 15.59 -18.25 -13.00
CA VAL A 18 14.14 -18.35 -13.04
C VAL A 18 13.52 -17.15 -12.31
N THR A 19 12.58 -16.47 -12.96
CA THR A 19 11.88 -15.32 -12.39
C THR A 19 11.07 -15.73 -11.15
N ALA A 20 11.21 -14.97 -10.07
CA ALA A 20 10.38 -15.13 -8.88
C ALA A 20 8.89 -14.96 -9.18
N HIS A 21 8.04 -15.59 -8.37
CA HIS A 21 6.59 -15.50 -8.52
C HIS A 21 6.09 -14.06 -8.44
N PRO A 22 5.09 -13.68 -9.24
CA PRO A 22 4.58 -12.32 -9.27
C PRO A 22 3.67 -12.02 -8.07
N ARG A 23 3.71 -10.79 -7.58
CA ARG A 23 2.61 -10.19 -6.83
C ARG A 23 1.44 -9.97 -7.79
N LEU A 24 0.31 -10.60 -7.52
CA LEU A 24 -0.88 -10.52 -8.38
C LEU A 24 -1.72 -9.28 -8.04
N GLU A 25 -2.38 -8.72 -9.04
CA GLU A 25 -3.44 -7.74 -8.83
C GLU A 25 -4.56 -8.39 -7.99
N ILE A 26 -5.12 -7.66 -7.03
CA ILE A 26 -6.03 -8.21 -6.02
C ILE A 26 -7.30 -8.84 -6.60
N ARG A 27 -7.89 -8.36 -7.70
CA ARG A 27 -9.04 -9.03 -8.35
C ARG A 27 -8.63 -10.39 -8.93
N ARG A 28 -7.46 -10.49 -9.57
CA ARG A 28 -6.92 -11.78 -10.03
C ARG A 28 -6.63 -12.70 -8.86
N PHE A 29 -6.08 -12.16 -7.77
CA PHE A 29 -5.74 -12.93 -6.56
C PHE A 29 -6.98 -13.52 -5.89
N VAL A 30 -8.05 -12.74 -5.67
CA VAL A 30 -9.28 -13.25 -5.03
C VAL A 30 -10.05 -14.24 -5.91
N ALA A 31 -9.82 -14.23 -7.23
CA ALA A 31 -10.38 -15.22 -8.15
C ALA A 31 -9.67 -16.58 -8.10
N ASP A 32 -8.40 -16.62 -7.69
CA ASP A 32 -7.69 -17.87 -7.40
C ASP A 32 -8.08 -18.38 -6.00
N ILE A 33 -9.06 -19.29 -5.96
CA ILE A 33 -9.59 -19.80 -4.70
C ILE A 33 -8.52 -20.46 -3.82
N ARG A 34 -7.44 -21.00 -4.37
CA ARG A 34 -6.38 -21.66 -3.57
C ARG A 34 -5.49 -20.62 -2.90
N GLN A 35 -5.00 -19.65 -3.68
CA GLN A 35 -4.25 -18.50 -3.15
C GLN A 35 -5.07 -17.76 -2.10
N PHE A 36 -6.32 -17.44 -2.44
CA PHE A 36 -7.24 -16.72 -1.57
C PHE A 36 -7.53 -17.49 -0.27
N SER A 37 -7.80 -18.80 -0.35
CA SER A 37 -8.05 -19.63 0.84
C SER A 37 -6.83 -19.69 1.77
N LEU A 38 -5.63 -19.87 1.21
CA LEU A 38 -4.40 -19.91 2.01
C LEU A 38 -4.11 -18.55 2.66
N TYR A 39 -4.29 -17.46 1.91
CA TYR A 39 -4.04 -16.11 2.38
C TYR A 39 -4.99 -15.69 3.49
N VAL A 40 -6.30 -15.95 3.35
CA VAL A 40 -7.30 -15.68 4.39
C VAL A 40 -6.99 -16.45 5.67
N GLN A 41 -6.66 -17.74 5.58
CA GLN A 41 -6.31 -18.53 6.77
C GLN A 41 -4.98 -18.07 7.37
N ALA A 42 -4.01 -17.70 6.55
CA ALA A 42 -2.74 -17.18 7.02
C ALA A 42 -2.89 -15.84 7.75
N LEU A 43 -3.71 -14.92 7.23
CA LEU A 43 -4.02 -13.67 7.92
C LEU A 43 -4.73 -13.89 9.25
N GLN A 44 -5.70 -14.81 9.31
CA GLN A 44 -6.37 -15.16 10.58
C GLN A 44 -5.35 -15.61 11.64
N VAL A 45 -4.46 -16.55 11.29
CA VAL A 45 -3.39 -16.99 12.18
C VAL A 45 -2.39 -15.87 12.50
N PHE A 46 -2.07 -15.01 11.54
CA PHE A 46 -1.14 -13.90 11.71
C PHE A 46 -1.66 -12.84 12.68
N TYR A 47 -2.96 -12.55 12.61
CA TYR A 47 -3.64 -11.57 13.46
C TYR A 47 -3.88 -12.09 14.87
N ASP A 48 -4.02 -13.40 15.05
CA ASP A 48 -4.16 -14.06 16.35
C ASP A 48 -2.82 -14.26 17.09
N ARG A 49 -1.68 -13.92 16.46
CA ARG A 49 -0.37 -14.04 17.13
C ARG A 49 -0.29 -13.13 18.36
N ASP A 50 0.33 -13.66 19.40
CA ASP A 50 0.61 -12.90 20.61
C ASP A 50 1.37 -11.61 20.29
N ARG A 51 0.92 -10.49 20.87
CA ARG A 51 1.45 -9.16 20.62
C ARG A 51 2.92 -8.97 21.02
N THR A 52 3.49 -9.84 21.85
CA THR A 52 4.91 -9.83 22.21
C THR A 52 5.77 -10.59 21.20
N ASN A 53 5.16 -11.34 20.29
CA ASN A 53 5.89 -11.94 19.17
C ASN A 53 6.30 -10.85 18.18
N VAL A 54 7.60 -10.71 17.94
CA VAL A 54 8.18 -9.70 17.03
C VAL A 54 7.64 -9.79 15.60
N ALA A 55 7.19 -10.98 15.20
CA ALA A 55 6.57 -11.27 13.92
C ALA A 55 5.03 -11.30 14.01
N SER A 56 4.41 -10.73 15.06
CA SER A 56 2.95 -10.52 15.09
C SER A 56 2.57 -9.33 14.23
N HIS A 57 1.32 -9.29 13.78
CA HIS A 57 0.79 -8.11 13.09
C HIS A 57 0.82 -6.86 13.98
N TRP A 58 0.64 -7.00 15.29
CA TRP A 58 0.77 -5.88 16.24
C TRP A 58 2.18 -5.27 16.19
N GLN A 59 3.22 -6.10 16.26
CA GLN A 59 4.61 -5.63 16.22
C GLN A 59 4.98 -5.08 14.84
N ILE A 60 4.59 -5.77 13.76
CA ILE A 60 4.90 -5.36 12.38
C ILE A 60 4.15 -4.07 12.01
N GLY A 61 2.86 -3.95 12.32
CA GLY A 61 2.09 -2.72 12.12
C GLY A 61 2.65 -1.54 12.92
N GLY A 62 3.14 -1.80 14.14
CA GLY A 62 3.78 -0.80 14.99
C GLY A 62 5.14 -0.29 14.52
N ILE A 63 5.76 -0.90 13.50
CA ILE A 63 6.99 -0.37 12.88
C ILE A 63 6.72 1.00 12.23
N HIS A 64 5.57 1.14 11.57
CA HIS A 64 5.26 2.35 10.82
C HIS A 64 5.11 3.57 11.74
N GLY A 65 4.34 3.43 12.82
CA GLY A 65 3.96 4.54 13.68
C GLY A 65 3.85 4.12 15.14
N GLN A 66 2.69 4.36 15.75
CA GLN A 66 2.46 4.00 17.13
C GLN A 66 2.50 2.48 17.32
N PRO A 67 3.04 1.98 18.45
CA PRO A 67 3.24 2.68 19.72
C PRO A 67 4.62 3.31 19.95
N TYR A 68 5.44 3.50 18.91
CA TYR A 68 6.77 4.12 19.02
C TYR A 68 7.71 3.36 19.96
N VAL A 69 7.74 2.05 19.80
CA VAL A 69 8.57 1.15 20.60
C VAL A 69 9.66 0.51 19.75
N ASP A 70 10.73 0.11 20.41
CA ASP A 70 11.83 -0.62 19.78
C ASP A 70 11.32 -1.91 19.12
N TRP A 71 11.73 -2.13 17.88
CA TRP A 71 11.39 -3.36 17.15
C TRP A 71 12.61 -4.25 16.98
N ASP A 72 12.49 -5.49 17.45
CA ASP A 72 13.55 -6.51 17.43
C ASP A 72 14.93 -6.02 17.89
N GLY A 73 14.94 -5.21 18.96
CA GLY A 73 16.16 -4.63 19.53
C GLY A 73 16.85 -3.58 18.64
N THR A 74 16.18 -3.12 17.59
CA THR A 74 16.52 -1.84 16.94
C THR A 74 15.84 -0.73 17.74
N PRO A 75 16.56 0.29 18.22
CA PRO A 75 15.92 1.42 18.91
C PRO A 75 15.00 2.22 18.00
N SER A 76 13.86 2.67 18.53
CA SER A 76 12.89 3.54 17.84
C SER A 76 13.14 5.03 18.08
N GLY A 77 13.87 5.36 19.15
CA GLY A 77 14.01 6.74 19.60
C GLY A 77 12.69 7.37 20.09
N GLY A 78 11.65 6.57 20.36
CA GLY A 78 10.33 7.08 20.71
C GLY A 78 9.55 7.64 19.51
N ARG A 79 9.84 7.15 18.30
CA ARG A 79 9.22 7.57 17.04
C ARG A 79 8.76 6.36 16.21
N GLY A 80 7.94 6.61 15.20
CA GLY A 80 7.69 5.64 14.13
C GLY A 80 8.90 5.56 13.20
N TYR A 81 9.23 4.37 12.71
CA TYR A 81 10.37 4.17 11.80
C TYR A 81 10.12 4.66 10.38
N CYS A 82 8.84 4.89 10.02
CA CYS A 82 8.47 5.28 8.66
C CYS A 82 9.20 6.55 8.24
N VAL A 83 9.64 6.56 6.98
CA VAL A 83 10.23 7.75 6.36
C VAL A 83 9.29 8.28 5.30
N HIS A 84 8.93 9.55 5.43
CA HIS A 84 8.04 10.29 4.55
C HIS A 84 8.70 11.60 4.13
N ARG A 85 8.28 12.23 3.03
CA ARG A 85 8.84 13.50 2.53
C ARG A 85 10.33 13.44 2.19
N THR A 86 10.81 12.26 1.80
CA THR A 86 12.21 12.04 1.43
C THR A 86 12.32 11.09 0.25
N GLU A 87 13.42 11.19 -0.49
CA GLU A 87 13.77 10.25 -1.55
C GLU A 87 13.84 8.78 -1.08
N LEU A 88 13.92 8.54 0.23
CA LEU A 88 13.93 7.20 0.82
C LEU A 88 12.54 6.57 0.98
N PHE A 89 11.45 7.36 0.90
CA PHE A 89 10.06 6.88 1.02
C PHE A 89 9.81 5.60 0.20
N PRO A 90 10.14 5.54 -1.10
CA PRO A 90 9.85 4.37 -1.92
C PRO A 90 10.67 3.15 -1.45
N THR A 91 11.93 3.37 -1.09
CA THR A 91 12.86 2.29 -0.73
C THR A 91 12.68 1.76 0.68
N TRP A 92 12.17 2.55 1.61
CA TRP A 92 11.90 2.10 2.98
C TRP A 92 10.66 1.21 3.05
N HIS A 93 9.60 1.55 2.30
CA HIS A 93 8.36 0.77 2.28
C HIS A 93 8.51 -0.59 1.58
N ARG A 94 9.48 -0.74 0.67
CA ARG A 94 9.76 -2.02 -0.02
C ARG A 94 10.06 -3.18 0.95
N PRO A 95 11.12 -3.15 1.78
CA PRO A 95 11.37 -4.22 2.76
C PRO A 95 10.27 -4.33 3.81
N TYR A 96 9.48 -3.28 4.05
CA TYR A 96 8.35 -3.36 4.96
C TYR A 96 7.24 -4.28 4.44
N VAL A 97 6.84 -4.12 3.18
CA VAL A 97 5.87 -5.02 2.53
C VAL A 97 6.43 -6.44 2.43
N VAL A 98 7.74 -6.57 2.16
CA VAL A 98 8.42 -7.88 2.12
C VAL A 98 8.37 -8.59 3.47
N LEU A 99 8.54 -7.87 4.58
CA LEU A 99 8.45 -8.42 5.93
C LEU A 99 7.04 -8.96 6.24
N PHE A 100 5.99 -8.23 5.86
CA PHE A 100 4.62 -8.72 5.98
C PHE A 100 4.40 -9.97 5.12
N GLU A 101 4.80 -9.90 3.84
CA GLU A 101 4.65 -10.98 2.88
C GLU A 101 5.33 -12.28 3.34
N GLN A 102 6.59 -12.22 3.80
CA GLN A 102 7.32 -13.41 4.21
C GLN A 102 6.65 -14.12 5.39
N GLU A 103 6.06 -13.38 6.33
CA GLU A 103 5.39 -13.97 7.49
C GLU A 103 4.06 -14.61 7.11
N VAL A 104 3.26 -13.95 6.26
CA VAL A 104 2.01 -14.51 5.74
C VAL A 104 2.29 -15.75 4.90
N GLN A 105 3.29 -15.71 4.03
CA GLN A 105 3.65 -16.84 3.18
C GLN A 105 4.20 -18.02 3.99
N ARG A 106 5.00 -17.76 5.03
CA ARG A 106 5.48 -18.80 5.94
C ARG A 106 4.32 -19.53 6.62
N ILE A 107 3.31 -18.80 7.08
CA ILE A 107 2.10 -19.41 7.67
C ILE A 107 1.33 -20.19 6.61
N ALA A 108 1.10 -19.61 5.43
CA ALA A 108 0.38 -20.25 4.34
C ALA A 108 1.01 -21.60 3.98
N ARG A 109 2.34 -21.70 3.96
CA ARG A 109 3.06 -22.97 3.72
C ARG A 109 2.84 -23.99 4.83
N GLN A 110 2.81 -23.56 6.09
CA GLN A 110 2.50 -24.43 7.23
C GLN A 110 1.06 -24.96 7.13
N ILE A 111 0.11 -24.11 6.74
CA ILE A 111 -1.29 -24.50 6.55
C ILE A 111 -1.43 -25.46 5.35
N ALA A 112 -0.78 -25.17 4.23
CA ALA A 112 -0.80 -26.01 3.03
C ALA A 112 -0.37 -27.45 3.31
N ALA A 113 0.66 -27.64 4.16
CA ALA A 113 1.14 -28.96 4.57
C ALA A 113 0.09 -29.78 5.36
N THR A 114 -0.94 -29.13 5.91
CA THR A 114 -2.03 -29.79 6.65
C THR A 114 -3.19 -30.25 5.77
N TYR A 115 -3.26 -29.82 4.50
CA TYR A 115 -4.33 -30.24 3.60
C TYR A 115 -4.32 -31.76 3.40
N THR A 116 -5.50 -32.39 3.46
CA THR A 116 -5.69 -33.84 3.36
C THR A 116 -6.09 -34.30 1.95
N TYR A 117 -6.29 -33.35 1.03
CA TYR A 117 -6.61 -33.57 -0.38
C TYR A 117 -5.79 -32.60 -1.23
N ASP A 118 -5.46 -32.99 -2.46
CA ASP A 118 -4.69 -32.17 -3.42
C ASP A 118 -3.43 -31.50 -2.84
N ARG A 119 -2.81 -32.10 -1.81
CA ARG A 119 -1.74 -31.47 -1.02
C ARG A 119 -0.62 -30.87 -1.88
N PRO A 120 -0.07 -31.56 -2.89
CA PRO A 120 0.98 -30.98 -3.74
C PRO A 120 0.55 -29.69 -4.45
N ILE A 121 -0.74 -29.54 -4.80
CA ILE A 121 -1.28 -28.34 -5.44
C ILE A 121 -1.39 -27.21 -4.41
N TRP A 122 -1.83 -27.50 -3.19
CA TRP A 122 -1.87 -26.52 -2.09
C TRP A 122 -0.47 -26.05 -1.68
N GLU A 123 0.49 -26.96 -1.59
CA GLU A 123 1.90 -26.63 -1.33
C GLU A 123 2.47 -25.74 -2.45
N GLY A 124 2.18 -26.07 -3.72
CA GLY A 124 2.55 -25.24 -4.86
C GLY A 124 1.94 -23.84 -4.81
N ALA A 125 0.66 -23.71 -4.44
CA ALA A 125 0.00 -22.42 -4.26
C ALA A 125 0.65 -21.61 -3.11
N ALA A 126 0.96 -22.23 -1.98
CA ALA A 126 1.62 -21.55 -0.87
C ALA A 126 3.06 -21.11 -1.21
N ILE A 127 3.78 -21.88 -2.03
CA ILE A 127 5.12 -21.51 -2.52
C ILE A 127 5.05 -20.26 -3.41
N SER A 128 4.05 -20.20 -4.30
CA SER A 128 3.86 -19.08 -5.23
C SER A 128 3.13 -17.88 -4.65
N LEU A 129 2.57 -18.00 -3.43
CA LEU A 129 1.88 -16.92 -2.75
C LEU A 129 2.81 -15.71 -2.53
N ARG A 130 2.32 -14.54 -2.92
CA ARG A 130 2.96 -13.22 -2.77
C ARG A 130 1.91 -12.23 -2.29
N GLN A 131 2.34 -11.11 -1.69
CA GLN A 131 1.43 -10.05 -1.29
C GLN A 131 0.70 -9.49 -2.52
N PRO A 132 -0.64 -9.57 -2.62
CA PRO A 132 -1.34 -8.96 -3.74
C PRO A 132 -1.25 -7.44 -3.68
N TYR A 133 -1.28 -6.80 -4.85
CA TYR A 133 -1.30 -5.35 -4.98
C TYR A 133 -2.69 -4.84 -5.36
N TRP A 134 -3.05 -3.65 -4.88
CA TRP A 134 -4.28 -2.96 -5.28
C TRP A 134 -3.98 -2.01 -6.44
N GLY A 135 -4.37 -2.40 -7.66
CA GLY A 135 -4.09 -1.63 -8.89
C GLY A 135 -4.88 -0.33 -9.02
N TRP A 136 -4.63 0.66 -8.16
CA TRP A 136 -5.30 1.96 -8.23
C TRP A 136 -4.89 2.84 -9.42
N ASP A 137 -3.93 2.39 -10.24
CA ASP A 137 -3.45 3.04 -11.46
C ASP A 137 -4.35 2.78 -12.69
N ASP A 138 -5.46 2.07 -12.54
CA ASP A 138 -6.46 1.83 -13.58
C ASP A 138 -7.88 2.02 -13.00
N LEU A 139 -8.74 2.73 -13.74
CA LEU A 139 -10.13 3.00 -13.35
C LEU A 139 -10.94 1.72 -13.13
N ALA A 140 -10.62 0.62 -13.81
CA ALA A 140 -11.27 -0.67 -13.62
C ALA A 140 -10.91 -1.33 -12.27
N THR A 141 -9.77 -0.97 -11.67
CA THR A 141 -9.22 -1.58 -10.45
C THR A 141 -9.05 -0.59 -9.30
N VAL A 142 -9.34 0.70 -9.51
CA VAL A 142 -9.26 1.74 -8.47
C VAL A 142 -10.13 1.45 -7.25
N VAL A 143 -11.29 0.84 -7.44
CA VAL A 143 -12.10 0.31 -6.34
C VAL A 143 -11.75 -1.17 -6.15
N PRO A 144 -11.23 -1.60 -4.98
CA PRO A 144 -10.99 -3.01 -4.70
C PRO A 144 -12.28 -3.85 -4.79
N PRO A 145 -12.18 -5.18 -4.99
CA PRO A 145 -13.35 -6.05 -4.99
C PRO A 145 -14.02 -6.12 -3.60
N ASP A 146 -15.30 -6.50 -3.56
CA ASP A 146 -16.10 -6.54 -2.32
C ASP A 146 -15.46 -7.39 -1.21
N GLN A 147 -14.75 -8.46 -1.58
CA GLN A 147 -13.97 -9.30 -0.66
C GLN A 147 -12.90 -8.52 0.13
N VAL A 148 -12.54 -7.30 -0.27
CA VAL A 148 -11.50 -6.48 0.38
C VAL A 148 -12.09 -5.31 1.15
N ILE A 149 -13.24 -4.78 0.72
CA ILE A 149 -13.79 -3.52 1.28
C ILE A 149 -15.22 -3.61 1.80
N LEU A 150 -15.98 -4.67 1.48
CA LEU A 150 -17.42 -4.72 1.77
C LEU A 150 -17.86 -6.00 2.51
N SER A 151 -17.45 -7.17 2.02
CA SER A 151 -18.02 -8.46 2.44
C SER A 151 -17.58 -8.84 3.86
N PRO A 152 -18.49 -8.95 4.85
CA PRO A 152 -18.14 -9.29 6.23
C PRO A 152 -17.58 -10.71 6.38
N THR A 153 -17.95 -11.59 5.46
CA THR A 153 -17.46 -12.96 5.35
C THR A 153 -17.02 -13.28 3.94
N VAL A 154 -16.09 -14.21 3.80
CA VAL A 154 -15.57 -14.70 2.51
C VAL A 154 -15.62 -16.23 2.44
N GLN A 155 -15.67 -16.78 1.23
CA GLN A 155 -15.72 -18.21 0.99
C GLN A 155 -14.31 -18.77 0.77
N ILE A 156 -13.93 -19.81 1.49
CA ILE A 156 -12.62 -20.47 1.37
C ILE A 156 -12.74 -22.00 1.44
N MET A 157 -11.71 -22.72 1.01
CA MET A 157 -11.56 -24.16 1.20
C MET A 157 -10.63 -24.45 2.38
N ARG A 158 -10.94 -25.43 3.22
CA ARG A 158 -10.19 -25.76 4.45
C ARG A 158 -9.33 -27.01 4.28
N PRO A 159 -8.29 -27.23 5.11
CA PRO A 159 -7.40 -28.38 5.01
C PRO A 159 -8.09 -29.75 4.95
N ASN A 160 -9.22 -29.90 5.63
CA ASN A 160 -9.93 -31.16 5.81
C ASN A 160 -11.11 -31.38 4.85
N SER A 161 -11.46 -30.41 3.99
CA SER A 161 -12.60 -30.55 3.08
C SER A 161 -12.47 -29.67 1.83
N PRO A 162 -12.76 -30.21 0.63
CA PRO A 162 -12.80 -29.42 -0.59
C PRO A 162 -14.04 -28.52 -0.71
N ALA A 163 -15.01 -28.63 0.20
CA ALA A 163 -16.19 -27.77 0.19
C ALA A 163 -15.84 -26.33 0.60
N LEU A 164 -16.47 -25.36 -0.05
CA LEU A 164 -16.39 -23.96 0.36
C LEU A 164 -17.12 -23.74 1.68
N VAL A 165 -16.49 -22.97 2.57
CA VAL A 165 -17.06 -22.54 3.85
C VAL A 165 -16.95 -21.04 4.00
N SER A 166 -17.97 -20.44 4.62
CA SER A 166 -17.98 -19.03 4.96
C SER A 166 -17.16 -18.77 6.22
N VAL A 167 -16.26 -17.78 6.18
CA VAL A 167 -15.41 -17.40 7.31
C VAL A 167 -15.38 -15.88 7.50
N PRO A 168 -15.10 -15.37 8.72
CA PRO A 168 -14.86 -13.94 8.94
C PRO A 168 -13.75 -13.41 8.04
N ASN A 169 -13.96 -12.23 7.47
CA ASN A 169 -13.06 -11.64 6.48
C ASN A 169 -11.92 -10.83 7.13
N PRO A 170 -10.65 -11.30 7.07
CA PRO A 170 -9.52 -10.57 7.64
C PRO A 170 -9.08 -9.35 6.79
N PHE A 171 -9.65 -9.10 5.62
CA PHE A 171 -9.33 -7.90 4.83
C PHE A 171 -10.02 -6.62 5.32
N LEU A 172 -11.14 -6.74 6.05
CA LEU A 172 -11.94 -5.57 6.42
C LEU A 172 -11.39 -4.81 7.62
N THR A 173 -10.86 -5.54 8.60
CA THR A 173 -10.47 -4.97 9.88
C THR A 173 -9.47 -5.86 10.59
N TYR A 174 -8.55 -5.24 11.31
CA TYR A 174 -7.72 -5.89 12.31
C TYR A 174 -8.26 -5.55 13.69
N THR A 175 -8.57 -6.56 14.50
CA THR A 175 -8.95 -6.36 15.91
C THR A 175 -7.67 -6.35 16.75
N TYR A 176 -7.47 -5.29 17.52
CA TYR A 176 -6.29 -5.17 18.36
C TYR A 176 -6.32 -6.19 19.50
N PRO A 177 -5.15 -6.64 19.98
CA PRO A 177 -5.08 -7.38 21.23
C PRO A 177 -5.78 -6.58 22.35
N ALA A 178 -6.48 -7.28 23.24
CA ALA A 178 -7.33 -6.64 24.24
C ALA A 178 -6.58 -5.54 25.04
N GLY A 179 -7.09 -4.32 24.99
CA GLY A 179 -6.54 -3.15 25.66
C GLY A 179 -5.24 -2.58 25.07
N ALA A 180 -4.67 -3.20 24.03
CA ALA A 180 -3.40 -2.74 23.44
C ALA A 180 -3.53 -1.38 22.76
N ASN A 181 -4.69 -1.06 22.20
CA ASN A 181 -4.98 0.21 21.54
C ASN A 181 -5.00 1.42 22.48
N SER A 182 -5.02 1.22 23.81
CA SER A 182 -5.00 2.32 24.80
C SER A 182 -3.80 3.27 24.67
N VAL A 183 -2.72 2.81 24.05
CA VAL A 183 -1.49 3.57 23.77
C VAL A 183 -1.62 4.54 22.59
N PHE A 184 -2.68 4.42 21.79
CA PHE A 184 -2.83 5.24 20.59
C PHE A 184 -3.33 6.66 20.90
N ILE A 185 -3.14 7.56 19.94
CA ILE A 185 -3.81 8.88 19.98
C ILE A 185 -5.33 8.73 19.90
N ALA A 186 -6.08 9.70 20.44
CA ALA A 186 -7.51 9.76 20.22
C ALA A 186 -7.83 10.11 18.76
N PRO A 187 -8.93 9.58 18.17
CA PRO A 187 -9.90 8.66 18.77
C PRO A 187 -9.52 7.16 18.70
N PHE A 188 -8.37 6.81 18.12
CA PHE A 188 -7.95 5.42 17.87
C PHE A 188 -7.81 4.59 19.15
N ASN A 189 -7.49 5.21 20.28
CA ASN A 189 -7.49 4.54 21.58
C ASN A 189 -8.85 4.05 22.07
N ARG A 190 -9.96 4.46 21.44
CA ARG A 190 -11.31 4.01 21.78
C ARG A 190 -11.81 2.88 20.89
N TRP A 191 -11.21 2.70 19.71
CA TRP A 191 -11.64 1.68 18.76
C TRP A 191 -10.87 0.39 18.97
N PRO A 192 -11.55 -0.74 19.26
CA PRO A 192 -10.88 -2.03 19.50
C PRO A 192 -10.36 -2.67 18.20
N ARG A 193 -10.56 -2.02 17.05
CA ARG A 193 -10.24 -2.53 15.72
C ARG A 193 -9.98 -1.38 14.76
N THR A 194 -9.38 -1.67 13.61
CA THR A 194 -9.22 -0.68 12.55
C THR A 194 -10.56 -0.34 11.89
N VAL A 195 -10.72 0.92 11.51
CA VAL A 195 -11.95 1.47 10.92
C VAL A 195 -11.64 2.32 9.69
N ARG A 196 -12.61 2.37 8.77
CA ARG A 196 -12.57 3.18 7.52
C ARG A 196 -13.87 3.96 7.42
N TYR A 197 -13.81 5.29 7.32
CA TYR A 197 -14.97 6.19 7.41
C TYR A 197 -15.81 5.91 8.67
N PRO A 198 -15.22 6.04 9.88
CA PRO A 198 -15.93 5.74 11.12
C PRO A 198 -17.18 6.64 11.27
N ASP A 199 -18.33 6.03 11.53
CA ASP A 199 -19.50 6.76 12.02
C ASP A 199 -19.31 7.21 13.49
N ALA A 200 -20.31 7.87 14.07
CA ALA A 200 -20.26 8.33 15.47
C ALA A 200 -20.08 7.18 16.50
N ALA A 201 -20.38 5.94 16.11
CA ALA A 201 -20.19 4.74 16.93
C ALA A 201 -18.88 3.99 16.63
N GLY A 202 -18.06 4.48 15.69
CA GLY A 202 -16.82 3.82 15.28
C GLY A 202 -17.03 2.60 14.38
N ASN A 203 -18.14 2.54 13.63
CA ASN A 203 -18.33 1.53 12.59
C ASN A 203 -17.85 2.05 11.24
N SER A 204 -17.19 1.18 10.46
CA SER A 204 -16.75 1.53 9.12
C SER A 204 -17.93 1.71 8.16
N GLN A 205 -17.82 2.68 7.24
CA GLN A 205 -18.83 2.99 6.23
C GLN A 205 -18.30 2.69 4.81
N PRO A 206 -18.39 1.43 4.34
CA PRO A 206 -17.78 1.02 3.07
C PRO A 206 -18.39 1.69 1.83
N ALA A 207 -19.64 2.14 1.90
CA ALA A 207 -20.27 2.91 0.83
C ALA A 207 -19.56 4.26 0.61
N LEU A 208 -19.19 4.96 1.69
CA LEU A 208 -18.45 6.23 1.60
C LEU A 208 -17.04 6.02 1.05
N LEU A 209 -16.35 4.97 1.52
CA LEU A 209 -15.07 4.53 0.97
C LEU A 209 -15.15 4.32 -0.54
N ARG A 210 -16.13 3.53 -1.01
CA ARG A 210 -16.32 3.26 -2.43
C ARG A 210 -16.59 4.52 -3.24
N SER A 211 -17.47 5.39 -2.74
CA SER A 211 -17.77 6.67 -3.39
C SER A 211 -16.55 7.58 -3.49
N ALA A 212 -15.73 7.66 -2.45
CA ALA A 212 -14.52 8.46 -2.45
C ALA A 212 -13.47 7.96 -3.46
N LEU A 213 -13.26 6.64 -3.53
CA LEU A 213 -12.34 6.05 -4.50
C LEU A 213 -12.80 6.24 -5.95
N LEU A 214 -14.12 6.19 -6.19
CA LEU A 214 -14.68 6.48 -7.53
C LEU A 214 -14.50 7.95 -7.91
N ALA A 215 -14.73 8.87 -6.98
CA ALA A 215 -14.57 10.30 -7.22
C ALA A 215 -13.13 10.68 -7.57
N GLU A 216 -12.15 10.07 -6.89
CA GLU A 216 -10.72 10.41 -7.03
C GLU A 216 -10.00 9.59 -8.09
N GLY A 217 -10.60 8.49 -8.55
CA GLY A 217 -9.97 7.58 -9.49
C GLY A 217 -9.42 8.24 -10.76
N PRO A 218 -10.13 9.15 -11.43
CA PRO A 218 -9.59 9.88 -12.58
C PRO A 218 -8.28 10.62 -12.27
N GLN A 219 -8.19 11.31 -11.13
CA GLN A 219 -7.00 12.04 -10.71
C GLN A 219 -5.85 11.08 -10.38
N ILE A 220 -6.12 10.03 -9.61
CA ILE A 220 -5.12 9.03 -9.23
C ILE A 220 -4.50 8.40 -10.48
N VAL A 221 -5.33 7.94 -11.42
CA VAL A 221 -4.88 7.29 -12.66
C VAL A 221 -4.06 8.25 -13.52
N ALA A 222 -4.56 9.48 -13.75
CA ALA A 222 -3.86 10.47 -14.56
C ALA A 222 -2.49 10.86 -13.97
N ASN A 223 -2.43 11.10 -12.65
CA ASN A 223 -1.17 11.43 -11.98
C ASN A 223 -0.19 10.25 -12.02
N THR A 224 -0.67 9.01 -11.91
CA THR A 224 0.19 7.82 -12.01
C THR A 224 0.84 7.71 -13.38
N GLN A 225 0.08 7.96 -14.44
CA GLN A 225 0.61 7.96 -15.81
C GLN A 225 1.68 9.05 -15.99
N ARG A 226 1.45 10.24 -15.41
CA ARG A 226 2.42 11.35 -15.47
C ARG A 226 3.76 11.02 -14.79
N LEU A 227 3.78 10.18 -13.75
CA LEU A 227 5.03 9.77 -13.08
C LEU A 227 6.06 9.17 -14.06
N PHE A 228 5.61 8.46 -15.09
CA PHE A 228 6.50 7.82 -16.06
C PHE A 228 7.16 8.79 -17.04
N SER A 229 6.73 10.06 -17.06
CA SER A 229 7.41 11.15 -17.77
C SER A 229 8.53 11.80 -16.95
N LEU A 230 8.52 11.64 -15.62
CA LEU A 230 9.54 12.16 -14.72
C LEU A 230 10.79 11.28 -14.81
N THR A 231 11.96 11.90 -14.98
CA THR A 231 13.22 11.19 -15.27
C THR A 231 14.22 11.15 -14.12
N THR A 232 13.97 11.89 -13.03
CA THR A 232 14.83 11.89 -11.84
C THR A 232 14.13 11.22 -10.67
N TRP A 233 14.90 10.53 -9.82
CA TRP A 233 14.37 9.82 -8.65
C TRP A 233 13.64 10.75 -7.69
N ASN A 234 14.21 11.93 -7.42
CA ASN A 234 13.64 12.87 -6.46
C ASN A 234 12.31 13.45 -6.96
N THR A 235 12.23 13.86 -8.24
CA THR A 235 10.98 14.39 -8.80
C THR A 235 9.93 13.30 -8.96
N PHE A 236 10.31 12.06 -9.30
CA PHE A 236 9.41 10.91 -9.27
C PHE A 236 8.82 10.66 -7.88
N THR A 237 9.65 10.75 -6.84
CA THR A 237 9.25 10.46 -5.46
C THR A 237 8.39 11.57 -4.87
N LEU A 238 8.88 12.81 -4.89
CA LEU A 238 8.33 13.95 -4.16
C LEU A 238 7.55 14.93 -5.06
N GLY A 239 7.60 14.75 -6.37
CA GLY A 239 7.01 15.68 -7.32
C GLY A 239 7.92 16.88 -7.59
N SER A 240 7.41 17.79 -8.41
CA SER A 240 8.06 19.06 -8.71
C SER A 240 7.05 20.03 -9.27
N GLY A 241 6.98 21.27 -8.78
CA GLY A 241 6.27 22.38 -9.41
C GLY A 241 4.86 22.09 -9.97
N ALA A 242 4.79 21.51 -11.16
CA ALA A 242 3.58 21.16 -11.91
C ALA A 242 3.11 19.69 -11.81
N THR A 243 3.84 18.81 -11.13
CA THR A 243 3.54 17.36 -11.08
C THR A 243 3.57 16.82 -9.65
N THR A 244 2.51 16.10 -9.28
CA THR A 244 2.43 15.34 -8.02
C THR A 244 3.40 14.15 -8.07
N GLY A 245 4.21 13.97 -7.02
CA GLY A 245 5.09 12.81 -6.87
C GLY A 245 4.34 11.52 -6.51
N LEU A 246 5.05 10.40 -6.53
CA LEU A 246 4.52 9.11 -6.08
C LEU A 246 3.95 9.20 -4.65
N GLU A 247 4.64 9.89 -3.75
CA GLU A 247 4.19 10.06 -2.36
C GLU A 247 2.87 10.84 -2.29
N GLY A 248 2.66 11.88 -3.11
CA GLY A 248 1.39 12.62 -3.11
C GLY A 248 0.19 11.80 -3.62
N ILE A 249 0.41 10.89 -4.57
CA ILE A 249 -0.63 9.94 -5.01
C ILE A 249 -0.93 8.92 -3.90
N HIS A 250 0.12 8.42 -3.25
CA HIS A 250 0.02 7.57 -2.07
C HIS A 250 -0.81 8.24 -0.96
N ASP A 251 -0.54 9.51 -0.64
CA ASP A 251 -1.25 10.28 0.38
C ASP A 251 -2.75 10.39 0.06
N THR A 252 -3.08 10.65 -1.21
CA THR A 252 -4.47 10.67 -1.70
C THR A 252 -5.16 9.34 -1.43
N VAL A 253 -4.52 8.22 -1.78
CA VAL A 253 -5.09 6.89 -1.57
C VAL A 253 -5.25 6.59 -0.06
N HIS A 254 -4.30 6.98 0.78
CA HIS A 254 -4.40 6.87 2.24
C HIS A 254 -5.60 7.62 2.80
N VAL A 255 -5.67 8.93 2.54
CA VAL A 255 -6.71 9.81 3.05
C VAL A 255 -8.09 9.35 2.59
N ARG A 256 -8.22 8.97 1.31
CA ARG A 256 -9.48 8.51 0.72
C ARG A 256 -9.87 7.10 1.11
N THR A 257 -8.92 6.28 1.55
CA THR A 257 -9.23 4.96 2.13
C THR A 257 -9.69 5.08 3.58
N GLY A 258 -9.05 5.95 4.36
CA GLY A 258 -9.35 6.08 5.78
C GLY A 258 -10.59 6.90 6.07
N GLY A 259 -10.83 8.01 5.36
CA GLY A 259 -11.97 8.91 5.62
C GLY A 259 -12.09 9.34 7.08
N GLY A 260 -10.96 9.62 7.74
CA GLY A 260 -10.91 9.90 9.19
C GLY A 260 -10.69 8.66 10.08
N GLY A 261 -10.63 7.47 9.47
CA GLY A 261 -10.20 6.22 10.10
C GLY A 261 -8.70 5.94 9.94
N ASN A 262 -8.27 4.70 10.22
CA ASN A 262 -6.86 4.35 10.40
C ASN A 262 -5.98 4.69 9.18
N MET A 263 -6.45 4.41 7.97
CA MET A 263 -5.70 4.68 6.74
C MET A 263 -5.44 6.17 6.48
N SER A 264 -6.12 7.09 7.18
CA SER A 264 -5.87 8.54 7.06
C SER A 264 -4.83 9.08 8.07
N TYR A 265 -4.29 8.24 8.97
CA TYR A 265 -3.35 8.67 10.01
C TYR A 265 -2.07 7.82 10.01
N VAL A 266 -0.92 8.47 9.85
CA VAL A 266 0.42 7.83 9.79
C VAL A 266 0.64 6.90 11.00
N GLU A 267 0.18 7.31 12.17
CA GLU A 267 0.36 6.63 13.44
C GLU A 267 -0.23 5.22 13.45
N THR A 268 -1.31 4.99 12.71
CA THR A 268 -2.08 3.73 12.82
C THR A 268 -2.46 3.09 11.48
N ALA A 269 -2.10 3.70 10.34
CA ALA A 269 -2.47 3.20 9.01
C ALA A 269 -2.02 1.75 8.77
N ALA A 270 -0.80 1.40 9.21
CA ALA A 270 -0.23 0.07 8.98
C ALA A 270 -0.88 -1.08 9.77
N PHE A 271 -1.82 -0.78 10.67
CA PHE A 271 -2.68 -1.80 11.27
C PHE A 271 -3.86 -2.17 10.37
N ASP A 272 -4.25 -1.33 9.41
CA ASP A 272 -5.35 -1.68 8.51
C ASP A 272 -4.85 -2.69 7.46
N PRO A 273 -5.50 -3.86 7.29
CA PRO A 273 -5.07 -4.87 6.31
C PRO A 273 -4.87 -4.34 4.89
N ILE A 274 -5.61 -3.30 4.46
CA ILE A 274 -5.50 -2.74 3.11
C ILE A 274 -4.20 -1.96 2.88
N PHE A 275 -3.51 -1.54 3.96
CA PHE A 275 -2.22 -0.89 3.91
C PHE A 275 -1.21 -1.66 3.05
N TYR A 276 -1.09 -2.97 3.29
CA TYR A 276 -0.10 -3.80 2.59
C TYR A 276 -0.47 -4.03 1.11
N LEU A 277 -1.76 -3.95 0.75
CA LEU A 277 -2.20 -3.98 -0.65
C LEU A 277 -1.86 -2.66 -1.36
N HIS A 278 -2.07 -1.54 -0.66
CA HIS A 278 -1.73 -0.21 -1.14
C HIS A 278 -0.21 -0.07 -1.37
N HIS A 279 0.61 -0.40 -0.36
CA HIS A 279 2.06 -0.30 -0.49
C HIS A 279 2.68 -1.33 -1.44
N ALA A 280 2.04 -2.49 -1.65
CA ALA A 280 2.43 -3.40 -2.73
C ALA A 280 2.20 -2.79 -4.12
N GLN A 281 1.20 -1.91 -4.29
CA GLN A 281 1.02 -1.17 -5.54
C GLN A 281 2.00 -0.01 -5.66
N VAL A 282 2.27 0.73 -4.57
CA VAL A 282 3.35 1.74 -4.56
C VAL A 282 4.66 1.08 -5.02
N ASP A 283 4.99 -0.09 -4.47
CA ASP A 283 6.18 -0.84 -4.85
C ASP A 283 6.17 -1.33 -6.31
N ARG A 284 4.99 -1.68 -6.85
CA ARG A 284 4.83 -1.98 -8.28
C ARG A 284 5.16 -0.78 -9.15
N VAL A 285 4.67 0.42 -8.80
CA VAL A 285 4.96 1.66 -9.55
C VAL A 285 6.46 1.97 -9.53
N ILE A 286 7.14 1.77 -8.40
CA ILE A 286 8.61 1.91 -8.29
C ILE A 286 9.32 0.94 -9.25
N ASP A 287 8.94 -0.34 -9.23
CA ASP A 287 9.54 -1.37 -10.08
C ASP A 287 9.38 -1.03 -11.56
N LEU A 288 8.17 -0.67 -11.99
CA LEU A 288 7.87 -0.28 -13.37
C LEU A 288 8.63 0.99 -13.79
N TRP A 289 8.70 1.99 -12.92
CA TRP A 289 9.41 3.24 -13.20
C TRP A 289 10.93 2.99 -13.33
N TYR A 290 11.50 2.18 -12.42
CA TYR A 290 12.92 1.80 -12.49
C TYR A 290 13.25 1.02 -13.77
N ARG A 291 12.39 0.08 -14.21
CA ARG A 291 12.58 -0.65 -15.48
C ARG A 291 12.67 0.29 -16.69
N ARG A 292 11.93 1.41 -16.67
CA ARG A 292 11.92 2.43 -17.72
C ARG A 292 13.14 3.34 -17.68
N HIS A 293 13.44 3.92 -16.52
CA HIS A 293 14.41 5.02 -16.42
C HIS A 293 15.81 4.58 -16.00
N ARG A 294 15.95 3.42 -15.32
CA ARG A 294 17.22 2.91 -14.78
C ARG A 294 17.92 3.89 -13.83
N VAL A 295 17.14 4.74 -13.16
CA VAL A 295 17.61 5.70 -12.16
C VAL A 295 17.21 5.18 -10.77
N TRP A 296 18.10 5.31 -9.79
CA TRP A 296 17.86 4.88 -8.41
C TRP A 296 18.60 5.79 -7.44
N THR A 297 18.11 5.91 -6.20
CA THR A 297 18.81 6.72 -5.18
C THR A 297 20.12 6.05 -4.73
N PRO A 298 21.25 6.78 -4.69
CA PRO A 298 22.51 6.27 -4.15
C PRO A 298 22.54 6.29 -2.61
N ASN A 299 21.49 6.79 -1.96
CA ASN A 299 21.44 7.02 -0.52
C ASN A 299 21.55 5.69 0.26
N ALA A 300 22.67 5.52 0.97
CA ALA A 300 22.99 4.32 1.72
C ALA A 300 22.64 4.42 3.22
N ALA A 301 21.68 5.28 3.59
CA ALA A 301 21.14 5.28 4.95
C ALA A 301 20.51 3.92 5.28
N ASN A 302 20.60 3.52 6.56
CA ASN A 302 19.97 2.29 7.02
C ASN A 302 18.44 2.43 6.96
N LEU A 303 17.79 1.49 6.28
CA LEU A 303 16.34 1.36 6.25
C LEU A 303 15.90 0.64 7.53
N LEU A 304 15.94 1.34 8.65
CA LEU A 304 15.56 0.78 9.95
C LEU A 304 14.06 0.44 9.97
N PRO A 305 13.64 -0.64 10.66
CA PRO A 305 14.47 -1.58 11.42
C PRO A 305 14.84 -2.84 10.62
N PHE A 306 14.77 -2.80 9.29
CA PHE A 306 14.81 -3.99 8.43
C PHE A 306 16.22 -4.57 8.31
N ARG A 307 16.45 -5.71 8.98
CA ARG A 307 17.75 -6.39 8.97
C ARG A 307 17.94 -7.25 7.73
N ARG A 308 19.10 -7.08 7.09
CA ARG A 308 19.61 -7.96 6.02
C ARG A 308 20.41 -9.13 6.60
N THR A 309 21.18 -8.87 7.64
CA THR A 309 21.91 -9.87 8.41
C THR A 309 21.75 -9.58 9.90
N GLN A 310 22.26 -10.45 10.76
CA GLN A 310 22.24 -10.23 12.20
C GLN A 310 22.94 -8.92 12.62
N ALA A 311 23.90 -8.43 11.81
CA ALA A 311 24.69 -7.23 12.11
C ALA A 311 24.37 -6.01 11.25
N ALA A 312 23.61 -6.15 10.15
CA ALA A 312 23.42 -5.09 9.16
C ALA A 312 21.97 -4.93 8.71
N TYR A 313 21.59 -3.68 8.43
CA TYR A 313 20.29 -3.30 7.90
C TYR A 313 20.30 -3.23 6.37
N TRP A 314 19.11 -3.26 5.77
CA TRP A 314 18.92 -2.95 4.36
C TRP A 314 19.23 -1.48 4.09
N GLN A 315 19.67 -1.20 2.86
CA GLN A 315 20.00 0.13 2.35
C GLN A 315 19.51 0.20 0.90
N SER A 316 19.14 1.40 0.44
CA SER A 316 18.51 1.58 -0.87
C SER A 316 19.30 1.00 -2.05
N PRO A 317 20.65 1.16 -2.15
CA PRO A 317 21.43 0.59 -3.25
C PRO A 317 21.39 -0.95 -3.32
N ALA A 318 21.03 -1.63 -2.22
CA ALA A 318 21.05 -3.08 -2.12
C ALA A 318 19.71 -3.75 -2.45
N ILE A 319 18.65 -2.98 -2.74
CA ILE A 319 17.27 -3.48 -2.90
C ILE A 319 16.62 -3.05 -4.22
N ILE A 320 17.45 -2.74 -5.22
CA ILE A 320 17.01 -2.36 -6.56
C ILE A 320 16.27 -3.51 -7.25
N ASP A 321 16.81 -4.72 -7.15
CA ASP A 321 16.31 -5.93 -7.81
C ASP A 321 15.39 -6.74 -6.89
N ASN A 322 14.08 -6.61 -7.09
CA ASN A 322 13.07 -7.34 -6.35
C ASN A 322 13.18 -8.86 -6.50
N ASN A 323 13.55 -9.32 -7.70
CA ASN A 323 13.57 -10.74 -8.04
C ASN A 323 14.74 -11.45 -7.35
N GLY A 324 15.96 -10.95 -7.54
CA GLY A 324 17.16 -11.50 -6.93
C GLY A 324 17.24 -11.29 -5.42
N VAL A 325 16.76 -10.15 -4.91
CA VAL A 325 16.92 -9.79 -3.50
C VAL A 325 15.79 -10.34 -2.64
N PHE A 326 14.52 -10.08 -2.99
CA PHE A 326 13.36 -10.38 -2.14
C PHE A 326 12.44 -11.47 -2.68
N ASN A 327 12.81 -12.11 -3.79
CA ASN A 327 12.10 -13.25 -4.36
C ASN A 327 10.63 -12.95 -4.72
N TYR A 328 10.37 -11.80 -5.32
CA TYR A 328 9.09 -11.52 -5.98
C TYR A 328 9.29 -10.73 -7.27
N SER A 329 8.25 -10.69 -8.09
CA SER A 329 8.21 -9.88 -9.31
C SER A 329 6.85 -9.21 -9.48
N TYR A 330 6.68 -8.45 -10.56
CA TYR A 330 5.40 -7.91 -10.99
C TYR A 330 5.15 -8.24 -12.45
N ASP A 331 3.91 -8.64 -12.75
CA ASP A 331 3.38 -8.70 -14.10
C ASP A 331 3.20 -7.25 -14.62
N GLY A 332 3.63 -7.00 -15.86
CA GLY A 332 3.42 -5.71 -16.53
C GLY A 332 4.51 -5.36 -17.55
N VAL A 333 4.07 -4.80 -18.67
CA VAL A 333 4.92 -4.16 -19.68
C VAL A 333 4.95 -2.65 -19.40
N ILE A 334 6.07 -1.99 -19.67
CA ILE A 334 6.20 -0.52 -19.60
C ILE A 334 5.24 0.07 -20.64
N ASN A 335 4.21 0.80 -20.22
CA ASN A 335 3.18 1.45 -21.05
C ASN A 335 2.34 0.51 -21.93
N SER A 336 1.02 0.49 -21.69
CA SER A 336 0.01 -0.02 -22.63
C SER A 336 -0.20 0.93 -23.83
N THR A 337 0.88 1.34 -24.49
CA THR A 337 0.81 1.95 -25.83
C THR A 337 1.14 0.95 -26.94
N GLU A 338 1.56 -0.28 -26.62
CA GLU A 338 1.47 -1.39 -27.57
C GLU A 338 0.12 -2.08 -27.39
N SER A 339 -0.79 -1.69 -28.27
CA SER A 339 -2.15 -2.19 -28.42
C SER A 339 -2.22 -3.71 -28.38
N ALA A 340 -3.24 -4.20 -27.67
CA ALA A 340 -3.81 -5.51 -27.88
C ALA A 340 -3.97 -5.77 -29.39
N SER A 341 -3.40 -6.87 -29.86
CA SER A 341 -3.69 -7.43 -31.16
C SER A 341 -5.15 -7.89 -31.19
N SER A 342 -6.06 -7.03 -31.65
CA SER A 342 -7.35 -7.45 -32.17
C SER A 342 -7.17 -7.83 -33.64
N GLU A 343 -7.32 -9.11 -33.96
CA GLU A 343 -7.51 -9.58 -35.32
C GLU A 343 -8.69 -8.83 -35.96
N GLY A 344 -8.47 -8.27 -37.15
CA GLY A 344 -9.52 -7.87 -38.08
C GLY A 344 -10.02 -6.43 -38.01
N ALA A 345 -9.20 -5.47 -38.44
CA ALA A 345 -9.70 -4.22 -39.04
C ALA A 345 -8.72 -3.74 -40.11
N ALA A 346 -9.27 -3.31 -41.26
CA ALA A 346 -8.51 -2.87 -42.42
C ALA A 346 -7.53 -1.73 -42.07
N VAL A 347 -6.35 -1.79 -42.67
CA VAL A 347 -5.31 -0.76 -42.57
C VAL A 347 -5.79 0.48 -43.32
N ASP A 348 -6.23 1.50 -42.59
CA ASP A 348 -6.34 2.84 -43.14
C ASP A 348 -4.95 3.51 -43.13
N GLU A 349 -4.62 4.12 -44.26
CA GLU A 349 -3.43 4.93 -44.55
C GLU A 349 -3.11 5.96 -43.44
N PRO A 350 -1.84 6.39 -43.31
CA PRO A 350 -1.42 7.28 -42.24
C PRO A 350 -2.07 8.65 -42.45
N THR A 351 -3.08 8.94 -41.63
CA THR A 351 -3.65 10.28 -41.54
C THR A 351 -2.57 11.24 -41.06
N THR A 352 -2.43 12.31 -41.81
CA THR A 352 -1.55 13.44 -41.54
C THR A 352 -1.61 13.83 -40.07
N ALA A 353 -0.48 13.70 -39.37
CA ALA A 353 -0.32 14.20 -38.01
C ALA A 353 -0.58 15.71 -38.01
N THR A 354 -1.80 16.09 -37.65
CA THR A 354 -2.11 17.46 -37.30
C THR A 354 -1.36 17.72 -35.99
N ASN A 355 -0.42 18.68 -36.01
CA ASN A 355 0.18 19.23 -34.80
C ASN A 355 -0.93 19.90 -33.98
N SER A 356 -1.72 19.10 -33.26
CA SER A 356 -2.67 19.59 -32.29
C SER A 356 -1.89 19.98 -31.05
N VAL A 357 -1.85 21.28 -30.77
CA VAL A 357 -1.35 21.79 -29.50
C VAL A 357 -2.44 21.52 -28.48
N ALA A 358 -2.23 20.54 -27.59
CA ALA A 358 -3.07 20.35 -26.43
C ALA A 358 -2.63 21.30 -25.32
N LEU A 359 -3.57 22.10 -24.79
CA LEU A 359 -3.34 22.86 -23.57
C LEU A 359 -3.71 21.97 -22.37
N GLU A 360 -2.74 21.72 -21.50
CA GLU A 360 -2.95 21.02 -20.23
C GLU A 360 -3.05 22.03 -19.09
N TRP A 361 -4.13 21.94 -18.30
CA TRP A 361 -4.34 22.77 -17.12
C TRP A 361 -4.01 21.96 -15.86
N SER A 362 -3.26 22.56 -14.94
CA SER A 362 -2.95 21.99 -13.63
C SER A 362 -3.22 23.03 -12.54
N VAL A 363 -3.72 22.57 -11.40
CA VAL A 363 -3.82 23.38 -10.18
C VAL A 363 -2.60 23.06 -9.34
N ARG A 364 -1.85 24.10 -8.94
CA ARG A 364 -0.70 23.96 -8.04
C ARG A 364 -1.14 24.40 -6.66
N VAL A 365 -1.10 23.48 -5.71
CA VAL A 365 -1.39 23.76 -4.31
C VAL A 365 -0.06 23.79 -3.57
N GLN A 366 0.11 24.76 -2.68
CA GLN A 366 1.27 24.82 -1.80
C GLN A 366 0.79 25.13 -0.40
N CYS A 367 1.22 24.32 0.56
CA CYS A 367 0.89 24.51 1.96
C CYS A 367 2.02 24.03 2.85
N LYS A 368 2.00 24.45 4.11
CA LYS A 368 2.85 23.90 5.16
C LYS A 368 2.16 22.66 5.72
N GLU A 369 2.86 21.52 5.72
CA GLU A 369 2.30 20.23 6.12
C GLU A 369 1.74 20.23 7.55
N TYR A 370 2.47 20.82 8.49
CA TYR A 370 2.14 20.76 9.92
C TYR A 370 1.30 21.94 10.42
N GLU A 371 0.92 22.89 9.56
CA GLU A 371 0.11 24.06 9.95
C GLU A 371 -1.27 23.65 10.49
N VAL A 372 -1.83 22.54 9.99
CA VAL A 372 -3.14 22.02 10.41
C VAL A 372 -3.02 21.02 11.57
N GLY A 373 -1.81 20.49 11.84
CA GLY A 373 -1.55 19.57 12.95
C GLY A 373 -1.92 18.09 12.71
N GLY A 374 -2.06 17.67 11.45
CA GLY A 374 -2.35 16.28 11.06
C GLY A 374 -2.76 16.19 9.58
N SER A 375 -3.20 15.02 9.14
CA SER A 375 -3.67 14.83 7.76
C SER A 375 -4.88 15.72 7.41
N PHE A 376 -4.88 16.29 6.20
CA PHE A 376 -5.97 17.12 5.70
C PHE A 376 -6.11 17.04 4.18
N SER A 377 -7.19 17.61 3.66
CA SER A 377 -7.50 17.67 2.23
C SER A 377 -7.82 19.11 1.82
N VAL A 378 -7.25 19.55 0.70
CA VAL A 378 -7.68 20.76 -0.02
C VAL A 378 -8.57 20.33 -1.17
N TYR A 379 -9.84 20.71 -1.11
CA TYR A 379 -10.82 20.41 -2.15
C TYR A 379 -10.84 21.50 -3.22
N ILE A 380 -10.83 21.09 -4.48
CA ILE A 380 -10.79 21.98 -5.63
C ILE A 380 -12.12 21.88 -6.39
N PHE A 381 -12.75 23.02 -6.65
CA PHE A 381 -14.01 23.10 -7.39
C PHE A 381 -13.90 24.08 -8.56
N ILE A 382 -14.50 23.73 -9.69
CA ILE A 382 -14.73 24.65 -10.81
C ILE A 382 -16.16 25.18 -10.67
N ALA A 383 -16.31 26.19 -9.81
CA ALA A 383 -17.60 26.78 -9.46
C ALA A 383 -17.45 28.26 -9.08
N ASN A 384 -18.55 29.00 -9.11
CA ASN A 384 -18.59 30.38 -8.60
C ASN A 384 -18.52 30.45 -7.07
N GLU A 385 -19.02 29.43 -6.38
CA GLU A 385 -19.04 29.31 -4.93
C GLU A 385 -18.70 27.87 -4.51
N VAL A 386 -18.10 27.72 -3.33
CA VAL A 386 -17.83 26.41 -2.73
C VAL A 386 -19.17 25.77 -2.33
N PRO A 387 -19.44 24.51 -2.69
CA PRO A 387 -20.67 23.84 -2.29
C PRO A 387 -20.83 23.85 -0.76
N PRO A 388 -21.99 24.20 -0.19
CA PRO A 388 -22.13 24.38 1.26
C PRO A 388 -22.13 23.07 2.04
N ASN A 389 -22.54 21.96 1.41
CA ASN A 389 -22.61 20.65 2.07
C ASN A 389 -21.31 19.86 1.89
N HIS A 390 -20.45 19.90 2.91
CA HIS A 390 -19.17 19.19 2.92
C HIS A 390 -19.26 17.68 2.77
N ALA A 391 -20.37 17.05 3.16
CA ALA A 391 -20.55 15.60 3.09
C ALA A 391 -20.71 15.11 1.64
N GLU A 392 -21.03 16.02 0.72
CA GLU A 392 -21.29 15.74 -0.69
C GLU A 392 -20.19 16.25 -1.61
N TRP A 393 -19.13 16.87 -1.08
CA TRP A 393 -18.08 17.53 -1.86
C TRP A 393 -17.45 16.62 -2.93
N LEU A 394 -17.11 15.38 -2.58
CA LEU A 394 -16.49 14.43 -3.52
C LEU A 394 -17.41 14.01 -4.68
N LEU A 395 -18.73 14.13 -4.48
CA LEU A 395 -19.74 13.77 -5.48
C LEU A 395 -20.35 14.99 -6.16
N HIS A 396 -19.93 16.19 -5.77
CA HIS A 396 -20.50 17.41 -6.30
C HIS A 396 -20.09 17.59 -7.77
N PRO A 397 -21.00 17.97 -8.69
CA PRO A 397 -20.68 18.06 -10.12
C PRO A 397 -19.55 19.02 -10.50
N THR A 398 -19.25 19.97 -9.63
CA THR A 398 -18.17 20.95 -9.82
C THR A 398 -16.85 20.54 -9.18
N PHE A 399 -16.80 19.39 -8.50
CA PHE A 399 -15.58 18.85 -7.91
C PHE A 399 -14.57 18.54 -9.02
N ALA A 400 -13.35 19.06 -8.87
CA ALA A 400 -12.30 18.95 -9.88
C ALA A 400 -11.12 18.08 -9.41
N GLY A 401 -11.05 17.76 -8.13
CA GLY A 401 -9.97 16.99 -7.54
C GLY A 401 -9.57 17.50 -6.16
N THR A 402 -8.56 16.87 -5.59
CA THR A 402 -8.04 17.26 -4.28
C THR A 402 -6.52 17.27 -4.22
N PHE A 403 -6.01 17.98 -3.24
CA PHE A 403 -4.65 17.82 -2.75
C PHE A 403 -4.72 17.28 -1.33
N ASP A 404 -4.28 16.05 -1.13
CA ASP A 404 -4.33 15.34 0.14
C ASP A 404 -2.96 15.31 0.80
N VAL A 405 -2.96 15.59 2.10
CA VAL A 405 -1.77 15.58 2.94
C VAL A 405 -1.93 14.48 3.96
N PHE A 406 -1.04 13.49 3.88
CA PHE A 406 -0.95 12.42 4.87
C PHE A 406 0.21 12.74 5.81
N ALA A 407 -0.12 13.23 7.00
CA ALA A 407 0.86 13.76 7.93
C ALA A 407 0.68 13.17 9.33
N ASN A 408 1.81 13.00 10.02
CA ASN A 408 1.80 12.68 11.44
C ASN A 408 1.27 13.89 12.22
N THR A 409 0.46 13.64 13.25
CA THR A 409 -0.09 14.70 14.12
C THR A 409 0.98 15.40 14.96
N ASN A 410 2.15 14.79 15.12
CA ASN A 410 3.31 15.38 15.76
C ASN A 410 4.62 15.10 14.98
N PRO A 411 5.27 16.12 14.40
CA PRO A 411 6.50 15.94 13.61
C PRO A 411 7.67 15.35 14.43
N GLU A 412 7.66 15.45 15.76
CA GLU A 412 8.69 14.87 16.63
C GLU A 412 8.55 13.36 16.83
N GLN A 413 7.43 12.75 16.42
CA GLN A 413 7.09 11.34 16.64
C GLN A 413 7.24 10.46 15.39
N CYS A 414 7.98 10.94 14.40
CA CYS A 414 8.31 10.25 13.17
C CYS A 414 9.80 10.43 12.86
N GLU A 415 10.44 9.40 12.27
CA GLU A 415 11.88 9.30 12.07
C GLU A 415 12.50 10.59 11.50
N ASN A 416 11.94 11.11 10.40
CA ASN A 416 12.47 12.28 9.71
C ASN A 416 11.51 13.48 9.63
N CYS A 417 10.27 13.36 10.10
CA CYS A 417 9.24 14.40 9.96
C CYS A 417 9.66 15.75 10.56
N SER A 418 10.35 15.76 11.72
CA SER A 418 10.86 16.99 12.34
C SER A 418 11.80 17.81 11.45
N ALA A 419 12.57 17.17 10.55
CA ALA A 419 13.46 17.86 9.62
C ALA A 419 12.68 18.57 8.49
N HIS A 420 11.43 18.18 8.28
CA HIS A 420 10.54 18.66 7.22
C HIS A 420 9.37 19.50 7.78
N ALA A 421 9.40 19.85 9.06
CA ALA A 421 8.28 20.49 9.74
C ALA A 421 7.88 21.86 9.13
N GLU A 422 8.85 22.57 8.56
CA GLU A 422 8.66 23.87 7.91
C GLU A 422 8.62 23.77 6.37
N ASP A 423 8.69 22.56 5.81
CA ASP A 423 8.70 22.37 4.37
C ASP A 423 7.34 22.75 3.75
N ILE A 424 7.43 23.39 2.59
CA ILE A 424 6.26 23.68 1.74
C ILE A 424 6.08 22.50 0.80
N ILE A 425 5.01 21.74 1.04
CA ILE A 425 4.58 20.64 0.16
C ILE A 425 3.87 21.20 -1.08
N LYS A 426 3.98 20.49 -2.21
CA LYS A 426 3.59 20.97 -3.54
C LYS A 426 2.87 19.91 -4.36
#